data_AF-A0A349BX10-F1
#
_entry.id   AF-A0A349BX10-F1
#
_cell.length_a   1.000
_cell.length_b   1.000
_cell.length_c   1.000
_cell.angle_alpha   90.00
_cell.angle_beta   90.00
_cell.angle_gamma   90.00
#
_symmetry.space_group_name_H-M   'P 1'
#
loop_
_entity.id
_entity.type
_entity.pdbx_description
1 polymer ?
#
loop_
_entity_poly.entity_id
_entity_poly.type
_entity_poly.pdbx_seq_one_letter_code
_entity_poly.pdbx_strand_id
1 'polypeptide(L)'
;MRNKKVITTVSALLLVVCTAGCGQSHASEVFTYGAGREPVNAPVVQGTGLKTDASDKVLEEYAENLTCLYGKTYTGYVSGYNGTDPGSRFMGYDITEIPTGPIAYYICDFDRDGQEELLTLSLTEDYSVTAEMYESEGGRAVQQSSILVGADYYNDGSGYDQLLTNGMPSFTNAFVYDLDGTTCIGFEFMDIAIYADGVSHNLYSYEYADGAFQLKCKSIMAGSTIAEDLTYDPAFADEYQEQLQGFGARTITVEEMVSYWNCDTHIADYLTNVREIFRLTAEMHPDFNWSRWDSRDGSRTPGTVIRFAGKEELKG
;
A
#
# COMPACT_ATOMS: atom_id res chain seq x y z
N MET A 1 43.34 -26.95 52.31
CA MET A 1 43.44 -25.89 53.34
C MET A 1 43.14 -24.54 52.71
N ARG A 2 42.22 -23.79 53.34
CA ARG A 2 41.85 -22.35 53.16
C ARG A 2 41.19 -21.98 51.83
N ASN A 3 39.87 -21.76 51.74
CA ASN A 3 38.92 -20.82 52.40
C ASN A 3 39.03 -19.35 51.95
N LYS A 4 38.00 -18.85 51.25
CA LYS A 4 37.01 -17.83 51.72
C LYS A 4 36.15 -17.34 50.53
N LYS A 5 34.85 -17.64 50.54
CA LYS A 5 33.69 -16.78 50.93
C LYS A 5 33.26 -15.80 49.85
N VAL A 6 32.14 -16.10 49.19
CA VAL A 6 31.23 -15.10 48.61
C VAL A 6 29.95 -15.12 49.46
N ILE A 7 29.53 -13.94 49.87
CA ILE A 7 28.44 -13.67 50.81
C ILE A 7 27.13 -13.60 50.02
N THR A 8 26.18 -14.41 50.46
CA THR A 8 24.77 -14.33 50.12
C THR A 8 24.11 -13.22 50.94
N THR A 9 23.29 -12.38 50.31
CA THR A 9 22.21 -11.69 51.02
C THR A 9 20.91 -12.00 50.28
N VAL A 10 20.07 -12.76 50.97
CA VAL A 10 18.68 -13.08 50.62
C VAL A 10 17.81 -11.94 51.16
N SER A 11 16.84 -11.48 50.39
CA SER A 11 15.58 -11.01 50.96
C SER A 11 14.44 -11.62 50.18
N ALA A 12 13.69 -12.43 50.91
CA ALA A 12 12.55 -13.20 50.49
C ALA A 12 11.32 -12.29 50.35
N LEU A 13 10.45 -12.60 49.38
CA LEU A 13 9.02 -12.56 49.66
C LEU A 13 8.30 -13.67 48.89
N LEU A 14 7.31 -14.21 49.60
CA LEU A 14 6.67 -15.50 49.51
C LEU A 14 5.88 -15.75 48.21
N LEU A 15 5.93 -17.01 47.78
CA LEU A 15 4.97 -17.69 46.91
C LEU A 15 3.53 -17.59 47.46
N VAL A 16 2.56 -17.34 46.56
CA VAL A 16 1.32 -18.13 46.52
C VAL A 16 1.11 -18.57 45.07
N VAL A 17 1.09 -19.88 44.88
CA VAL A 17 0.81 -20.58 43.63
C VAL A 17 -0.70 -20.77 43.52
N CYS A 18 -1.29 -20.35 42.40
CA CYS A 18 -2.47 -21.00 41.83
C CYS A 18 -2.30 -21.08 40.31
N THR A 19 -2.30 -22.32 39.84
CA THR A 19 -2.28 -22.85 38.47
C THR A 19 -2.97 -21.99 37.40
N ALA A 20 -2.23 -21.59 36.35
CA ALA A 20 -2.80 -21.11 35.10
C ALA A 20 -2.68 -22.21 34.04
N GLY A 21 -3.83 -22.82 33.72
CA GLY A 21 -4.05 -23.57 32.50
C GLY A 21 -5.10 -22.85 31.65
N CYS A 22 -4.95 -22.94 30.34
CA CYS A 22 -5.93 -22.70 29.26
C CYS A 22 -6.57 -21.31 29.11
N GLY A 23 -6.42 -20.76 27.90
CA GLY A 23 -7.38 -19.83 27.27
C GLY A 23 -7.02 -18.35 27.39
N GLN A 24 -6.29 -17.80 26.41
CA GLN A 24 -6.32 -16.36 26.17
C GLN A 24 -7.43 -16.06 25.15
N SER A 25 -8.53 -15.52 25.67
CA SER A 25 -9.59 -14.85 24.93
C SER A 25 -9.20 -13.41 24.63
N HIS A 26 -9.57 -12.95 23.43
CA HIS A 26 -9.49 -11.57 22.95
C HIS A 26 -10.05 -10.54 23.95
N ALA A 27 -9.41 -9.37 24.01
CA ALA A 27 -10.01 -8.15 24.52
C ALA A 27 -9.67 -7.01 23.54
N SER A 28 -10.70 -6.52 22.84
CA SER A 28 -10.69 -5.28 22.08
C SER A 28 -10.63 -4.09 23.05
N GLU A 29 -9.62 -3.23 22.93
CA GLU A 29 -9.64 -1.93 23.60
C GLU A 29 -10.13 -0.84 22.63
N VAL A 30 -11.35 -0.37 22.90
CA VAL A 30 -11.94 0.84 22.35
C VAL A 30 -11.28 2.03 23.05
N PHE A 31 -10.55 2.87 22.31
CA PHE A 31 -10.07 4.15 22.83
C PHE A 31 -10.98 5.30 22.40
N THR A 32 -11.80 5.76 23.34
CA THR A 32 -12.49 7.06 23.29
C THR A 32 -11.56 8.18 23.73
N TYR A 33 -11.46 9.25 22.92
CA TYR A 33 -11.07 10.59 23.40
C TYR A 33 -12.22 11.58 23.20
N GLY A 34 -12.78 12.07 24.30
CA GLY A 34 -13.45 13.38 24.38
C GLY A 34 -12.57 14.32 25.22
N ALA A 35 -12.73 15.64 25.27
CA ALA A 35 -13.68 16.57 24.68
C ALA A 35 -13.07 17.99 24.78
N GLY A 36 -13.53 18.93 23.95
CA GLY A 36 -13.53 20.35 24.33
C GLY A 36 -13.12 21.34 23.25
N ARG A 37 -14.09 21.74 22.41
CA ARG A 37 -14.44 23.15 22.14
C ARG A 37 -15.80 23.18 21.44
N GLU A 38 -16.73 23.97 21.97
CA GLU A 38 -18.10 24.11 21.47
C GLU A 38 -18.12 24.63 20.03
N PRO A 39 -18.92 24.05 19.12
CA PRO A 39 -19.19 24.65 17.83
C PRO A 39 -20.25 25.75 17.98
N VAL A 40 -19.88 26.95 17.52
CA VAL A 40 -20.79 28.08 17.33
C VAL A 40 -21.81 27.68 16.26
N ASN A 41 -23.09 27.67 16.62
CA ASN A 41 -24.21 27.47 15.68
C ASN A 41 -24.18 28.55 14.58
N ALA A 42 -23.66 28.19 13.41
CA ALA A 42 -23.96 28.86 12.15
C ALA A 42 -25.10 28.08 11.45
N PRO A 43 -26.09 28.76 10.86
CA PRO A 43 -27.22 28.07 10.25
C PRO A 43 -26.74 27.24 9.06
N VAL A 44 -27.04 25.94 9.11
CA VAL A 44 -26.89 25.00 8.00
C VAL A 44 -27.78 25.48 6.86
N VAL A 45 -27.18 26.11 5.86
CA VAL A 45 -27.78 26.26 4.54
C VAL A 45 -27.61 24.91 3.87
N GLN A 46 -28.67 24.09 3.86
CA GLN A 46 -28.77 22.96 2.94
C GLN A 46 -28.79 23.53 1.52
N GLY A 47 -27.61 23.68 0.94
CA GLY A 47 -27.45 23.85 -0.50
C GLY A 47 -27.77 22.50 -1.13
N THR A 48 -28.90 22.41 -1.81
CA THR A 48 -29.10 21.36 -2.82
C THR A 48 -27.99 21.54 -3.86
N GLY A 49 -26.95 20.71 -3.79
CA GLY A 49 -25.80 20.74 -4.70
C GLY A 49 -26.28 20.61 -6.14
N LEU A 50 -26.34 21.75 -6.84
CA LEU A 50 -26.34 21.76 -8.29
C LEU A 50 -24.90 21.51 -8.68
N LYS A 51 -24.63 20.46 -9.47
CA LYS A 51 -23.37 20.35 -10.22
C LYS A 51 -23.08 21.70 -10.85
N THR A 52 -22.06 22.40 -10.37
CA THR A 52 -21.66 23.65 -10.99
C THR A 52 -20.58 23.33 -12.00
N ASP A 53 -20.90 23.29 -13.29
CA ASP A 53 -19.96 23.06 -14.40
C ASP A 53 -18.65 23.89 -14.36
N ALA A 54 -18.54 24.88 -13.47
CA ALA A 54 -17.37 25.69 -13.25
C ALA A 54 -16.36 25.07 -12.25
N SER A 55 -16.81 24.33 -11.22
CA SER A 55 -15.92 23.66 -10.26
C SER A 55 -15.17 22.52 -10.94
N ASP A 56 -15.89 21.70 -11.69
CA ASP A 56 -15.37 20.50 -12.35
C ASP A 56 -14.30 20.91 -13.39
N LYS A 57 -14.56 21.98 -14.16
CA LYS A 57 -13.59 22.53 -15.11
C LYS A 57 -12.28 23.00 -14.50
N VAL A 58 -12.30 23.55 -13.29
CA VAL A 58 -11.07 24.01 -12.63
C VAL A 58 -10.17 22.82 -12.30
N LEU A 59 -10.76 21.72 -11.85
CA LEU A 59 -10.04 20.49 -11.53
C LEU A 59 -9.57 19.78 -12.79
N GLU A 60 -10.40 19.74 -13.85
CA GLU A 60 -10.01 19.24 -15.17
C GLU A 60 -8.81 20.01 -15.73
N GLU A 61 -8.86 21.34 -15.75
CA GLU A 61 -7.75 22.20 -16.22
C GLU A 61 -6.49 22.00 -15.40
N TYR A 62 -6.61 21.84 -14.07
CA TYR A 62 -5.47 21.53 -13.23
C TYR A 62 -4.87 20.16 -13.58
N ALA A 63 -5.72 19.13 -13.72
CA ALA A 63 -5.31 17.78 -14.04
C ALA A 63 -4.66 17.65 -15.43
N GLU A 64 -5.15 18.39 -16.43
CA GLU A 64 -4.58 18.42 -17.79
C GLU A 64 -3.15 18.98 -17.83
N ASN A 65 -2.77 19.79 -16.84
CA ASN A 65 -1.41 20.34 -16.73
C ASN A 65 -0.44 19.41 -15.99
N LEU A 66 -0.91 18.28 -15.43
CA LEU A 66 -0.06 17.30 -14.78
C LEU A 66 0.73 16.48 -15.81
N THR A 67 2.04 16.34 -15.59
CA THR A 67 2.90 15.49 -16.43
C THR A 67 2.94 14.07 -15.86
N CYS A 68 1.83 13.34 -15.98
CA CYS A 68 1.71 11.97 -15.49
C CYS A 68 2.55 10.95 -16.29
N LEU A 69 2.79 9.78 -15.68
CA LEU A 69 3.68 8.76 -16.23
C LEU A 69 2.97 7.69 -17.07
N TYR A 70 1.72 7.91 -17.46
CA TYR A 70 0.96 6.99 -18.31
C TYR A 70 1.75 6.57 -19.57
N GLY A 71 1.81 5.25 -19.80
CA GLY A 71 2.48 4.65 -20.96
C GLY A 71 4.00 4.82 -20.99
N LYS A 72 4.64 5.29 -19.91
CA LYS A 72 6.10 5.42 -19.83
C LYS A 72 6.76 4.11 -19.42
N THR A 73 7.97 3.92 -19.90
CA THR A 73 8.81 2.77 -19.56
C THR A 73 10.19 3.26 -19.17
N TYR A 74 10.72 2.72 -18.08
CA TYR A 74 12.00 3.04 -17.51
C TYR A 74 12.82 1.77 -17.33
N THR A 75 14.14 1.94 -17.27
CA THR A 75 15.06 0.85 -16.95
C THR A 75 15.53 1.04 -15.52
N GLY A 76 15.32 0.04 -14.66
CA GLY A 76 16.00 0.01 -13.36
C GLY A 76 17.29 -0.81 -13.48
N TYR A 77 18.33 -0.32 -12.83
CA TYR A 77 19.67 -0.91 -12.92
C TYR A 77 20.02 -1.60 -11.63
N VAL A 78 20.79 -2.67 -11.69
CA VAL A 78 21.30 -3.31 -10.47
C VAL A 78 22.14 -2.31 -9.68
N SER A 79 21.76 -2.01 -8.45
CA SER A 79 22.62 -1.32 -7.50
C SER A 79 23.44 -2.37 -6.76
N GLY A 80 24.76 -2.30 -6.93
CA GLY A 80 25.69 -3.28 -6.37
C GLY A 80 25.78 -3.23 -4.85
N TYR A 81 26.05 -4.41 -4.28
CA TYR A 81 26.55 -4.70 -2.93
C TYR A 81 27.18 -3.51 -2.17
N ASN A 82 26.60 -3.13 -1.03
CA ASN A 82 27.25 -2.22 -0.09
C ASN A 82 28.29 -3.00 0.72
N GLY A 83 29.58 -2.82 0.40
CA GLY A 83 30.69 -3.59 0.96
C GLY A 83 30.95 -3.46 2.46
N THR A 84 30.14 -2.67 3.19
CA THR A 84 30.19 -2.53 4.65
C THR A 84 29.40 -3.60 5.40
N ASP A 85 28.53 -4.36 4.72
CA ASP A 85 27.81 -5.47 5.32
C ASP A 85 27.98 -6.76 4.51
N PRO A 86 28.98 -7.60 4.82
CA PRO A 86 29.20 -8.86 4.13
C PRO A 86 28.11 -9.92 4.34
N GLY A 87 27.08 -9.65 5.15
CA GLY A 87 25.84 -10.42 5.22
C GLY A 87 24.73 -9.92 4.26
N SER A 88 24.85 -8.68 3.78
CA SER A 88 23.90 -8.05 2.85
C SER A 88 24.18 -8.55 1.42
N ARG A 89 23.57 -9.66 1.05
CA ARG A 89 23.48 -10.11 -0.36
C ARG A 89 22.30 -9.43 -1.08
N PHE A 90 21.91 -8.23 -0.68
CA PHE A 90 20.73 -7.57 -1.20
C PHE A 90 21.09 -6.84 -2.52
N MET A 91 20.70 -7.36 -3.69
CA MET A 91 20.57 -6.53 -4.89
C MET A 91 19.39 -5.60 -4.69
N GLY A 92 19.65 -4.30 -4.62
CA GLY A 92 18.64 -3.30 -4.90
C GLY A 92 18.62 -2.98 -6.40
N TYR A 93 17.62 -2.21 -6.82
CA TYR A 93 17.63 -1.57 -8.12
C TYR A 93 17.72 -0.06 -7.96
N ASP A 94 18.63 0.56 -8.70
CA ASP A 94 18.65 1.99 -8.97
C ASP A 94 17.52 2.31 -9.95
N ILE A 95 16.46 2.94 -9.45
CA ILE A 95 15.29 3.39 -10.21
C ILE A 95 15.28 4.92 -10.41
N THR A 96 16.45 5.57 -10.29
CA THR A 96 16.56 7.04 -10.37
C THR A 96 16.22 7.66 -11.73
N GLU A 97 15.98 6.83 -12.75
CA GLU A 97 15.46 7.32 -14.03
C GLU A 97 13.97 7.65 -14.00
N ILE A 98 13.23 7.14 -13.01
CA ILE A 98 11.82 7.49 -12.83
C ILE A 98 11.75 8.90 -12.24
N PRO A 99 11.12 9.87 -12.91
CA PRO A 99 10.96 11.20 -12.37
C PRO A 99 10.00 11.19 -11.18
N THR A 100 10.31 11.98 -10.15
CA THR A 100 9.42 12.27 -9.03
C THR A 100 8.28 13.20 -9.48
N GLY A 101 7.20 13.25 -8.70
CA GLY A 101 6.01 14.04 -8.99
C GLY A 101 4.82 13.21 -9.51
N PRO A 102 3.86 13.83 -10.20
CA PRO A 102 2.58 13.18 -10.54
C PRO A 102 2.77 11.93 -11.40
N ILE A 103 2.19 10.81 -10.98
CA ILE A 103 2.16 9.56 -11.75
C ILE A 103 0.81 9.33 -12.40
N ALA A 104 -0.27 9.75 -11.75
CA ALA A 104 -1.64 9.52 -12.20
C ALA A 104 -2.61 10.48 -11.53
N TYR A 105 -3.83 10.57 -12.08
CA TYR A 105 -4.92 11.31 -11.46
C TYR A 105 -6.28 10.69 -11.79
N TYR A 106 -7.28 11.02 -10.98
CA TYR A 106 -8.66 10.63 -11.20
C TYR A 106 -9.61 11.69 -10.65
N ILE A 107 -10.67 12.00 -11.41
CA ILE A 107 -11.70 12.97 -10.99
C ILE A 107 -12.99 12.19 -10.72
N CYS A 108 -13.55 12.39 -9.52
CA CYS A 108 -14.76 11.73 -9.06
C CYS A 108 -15.33 12.47 -7.86
N ASP A 109 -16.65 12.38 -7.68
CA ASP A 109 -17.35 12.75 -6.45
C ASP A 109 -17.09 11.66 -5.38
N PHE A 110 -15.97 11.79 -4.68
CA PHE A 110 -15.49 10.81 -3.71
C PHE A 110 -16.26 10.89 -2.40
N ASP A 111 -16.56 12.10 -1.91
CA ASP A 111 -17.29 12.30 -0.64
C ASP A 111 -18.82 12.36 -0.80
N ARG A 112 -19.31 12.39 -2.05
CA ARG A 112 -20.72 12.28 -2.44
C ARG A 112 -21.55 13.50 -2.05
N ASP A 113 -20.92 14.67 -1.99
CA ASP A 113 -21.59 15.94 -1.78
C ASP A 113 -22.23 16.50 -3.09
N GLY A 114 -21.91 15.89 -4.24
CA GLY A 114 -22.40 16.25 -5.57
C GLY A 114 -21.45 17.13 -6.38
N GLN A 115 -20.29 17.49 -5.84
CA GLN A 115 -19.15 18.08 -6.53
C GLN A 115 -18.10 17.00 -6.80
N GLU A 116 -17.27 17.22 -7.82
CA GLU A 116 -16.17 16.29 -8.08
C GLU A 116 -14.90 16.77 -7.35
N GLU A 117 -14.14 15.82 -6.82
CA GLU A 117 -12.78 16.02 -6.33
C GLU A 117 -11.77 15.46 -7.32
N LEU A 118 -10.54 15.96 -7.22
CA LEU A 118 -9.40 15.46 -7.96
C LEU A 118 -8.46 14.72 -7.00
N LEU A 119 -8.34 13.41 -7.21
CA LEU A 119 -7.29 12.60 -6.65
C LEU A 119 -6.05 12.69 -7.55
N THR A 120 -4.91 13.10 -7.00
CA THR A 120 -3.60 12.95 -7.66
C THR A 120 -2.75 11.95 -6.90
N LEU A 121 -2.03 11.13 -7.66
CA LEU A 121 -1.04 10.20 -7.14
C LEU A 121 0.33 10.69 -7.57
N SER A 122 1.28 10.74 -6.64
CA SER A 122 2.61 11.29 -6.87
C SER A 122 3.71 10.40 -6.28
N LEU A 123 4.91 10.48 -6.85
CA LEU A 123 6.12 9.86 -6.32
C LEU A 123 6.97 10.87 -5.58
N THR A 124 7.38 10.51 -4.37
CA THR A 124 8.35 11.25 -3.57
C THR A 124 9.80 10.92 -3.99
N GLU A 125 10.77 11.65 -3.44
CA GLU A 125 12.20 11.45 -3.77
C GLU A 125 12.75 10.07 -3.39
N ASP A 126 12.14 9.44 -2.39
CA ASP A 126 12.41 8.08 -1.95
C ASP A 126 11.57 7.02 -2.69
N TYR A 127 10.78 7.42 -3.70
CA TYR A 127 9.90 6.56 -4.51
C TYR A 127 8.71 5.96 -3.75
N SER A 128 8.36 6.54 -2.61
CA SER A 128 7.09 6.25 -1.94
C SER A 128 5.92 6.89 -2.70
N VAL A 129 4.73 6.32 -2.58
CA VAL A 129 3.52 6.83 -3.24
C VAL A 129 2.72 7.72 -2.30
N THR A 130 2.47 8.95 -2.72
CA THR A 130 1.52 9.84 -2.04
C THR A 130 0.20 9.92 -2.79
N ALA A 131 -0.89 10.01 -2.02
CA ALA A 131 -2.21 10.33 -2.53
C ALA A 131 -2.62 11.71 -1.99
N GLU A 132 -3.09 12.58 -2.87
CA GLU A 132 -3.44 13.96 -2.57
C GLU A 132 -4.84 14.24 -3.13
N MET A 133 -5.70 14.86 -2.32
CA MET A 133 -7.06 15.22 -2.72
C MET A 133 -7.19 16.72 -2.88
N TYR A 134 -7.77 17.15 -4.00
CA TYR A 134 -8.02 18.54 -4.34
C TYR A 134 -9.50 18.81 -4.55
N GLU A 135 -9.96 19.92 -4.00
CA GLU A 135 -11.32 20.46 -4.19
C GLU A 135 -11.26 21.80 -4.94
N SER A 136 -12.36 22.18 -5.58
CA SER A 136 -12.47 23.49 -6.23
C SER A 136 -12.96 24.55 -5.23
N GLU A 137 -12.05 25.40 -4.75
CA GLU A 137 -12.40 26.52 -3.87
C GLU A 137 -12.09 27.88 -4.52
N GLY A 138 -13.12 28.71 -4.72
CA GLY A 138 -12.92 30.07 -5.23
C GLY A 138 -12.27 30.13 -6.61
N GLY A 139 -12.56 29.16 -7.47
CA GLY A 139 -12.09 29.10 -8.86
C GLY A 139 -10.67 28.56 -9.03
N ARG A 140 -10.18 27.76 -8.08
CA ARG A 140 -8.83 27.17 -8.10
C ARG A 140 -8.87 25.81 -7.40
N ALA A 141 -8.03 24.89 -7.87
CA ALA A 141 -7.80 23.62 -7.20
C ALA A 141 -7.02 23.87 -5.90
N VAL A 142 -7.56 23.42 -4.78
CA VAL A 142 -6.96 23.55 -3.45
C VAL A 142 -6.79 22.16 -2.86
N GLN A 143 -5.55 21.83 -2.48
CA GLN A 143 -5.24 20.57 -1.81
C GLN A 143 -5.86 20.58 -0.41
N GLN A 144 -6.75 19.64 -0.14
CA GLN A 144 -7.41 19.49 1.15
C GLN A 144 -6.72 18.46 2.04
N SER A 145 -6.29 17.36 1.43
CA SER A 145 -5.72 16.24 2.16
C SER A 145 -4.57 15.58 1.42
N SER A 146 -3.68 14.93 2.17
CA SER A 146 -2.58 14.13 1.63
C SER A 146 -2.19 13.04 2.60
N ILE A 147 -1.89 11.86 2.06
CA ILE A 147 -1.32 10.73 2.79
C ILE A 147 -0.12 10.17 2.03
N LEU A 148 0.83 9.63 2.80
CA LEU A 148 1.80 8.68 2.29
C LEU A 148 1.16 7.30 2.37
N VAL A 149 0.96 6.66 1.22
CA VAL A 149 0.25 5.37 1.15
C VAL A 149 1.09 4.31 1.85
N GLY A 150 0.47 3.58 2.77
CA GLY A 150 1.16 2.51 3.49
C GLY A 150 2.14 2.97 4.57
N ALA A 151 2.15 4.24 4.99
CA ALA A 151 2.97 4.71 6.12
C ALA A 151 2.73 3.89 7.43
N ASP A 152 1.56 3.27 7.58
CA ASP A 152 1.22 2.41 8.72
C ASP A 152 1.66 0.94 8.53
N TYR A 153 2.61 0.65 7.62
CA TYR A 153 3.03 -0.72 7.30
C TYR A 153 3.53 -1.48 8.53
N TYR A 154 4.19 -0.78 9.47
CA TYR A 154 4.51 -1.32 10.79
C TYR A 154 4.41 -0.25 11.89
N ASN A 155 3.38 -0.33 12.74
CA ASN A 155 3.20 0.56 13.89
C ASN A 155 4.26 0.37 15.01
N ASP A 156 5.14 -0.63 14.88
CA ASP A 156 6.22 -0.91 15.84
C ASP A 156 7.58 -0.29 15.44
N GLY A 157 7.60 0.49 14.35
CA GLY A 157 8.81 1.15 13.87
C GLY A 157 9.80 0.23 13.14
N SER A 158 9.40 -1.00 12.78
CA SER A 158 10.21 -1.91 11.96
C SER A 158 10.04 -1.73 10.45
N GLY A 159 9.15 -0.83 10.02
CA GLY A 159 8.69 -0.73 8.65
C GLY A 159 9.40 0.31 7.79
N TYR A 160 9.74 -0.11 6.57
CA TYR A 160 10.00 0.78 5.45
C TYR A 160 8.67 1.20 4.83
N ASP A 161 8.60 2.43 4.31
CA ASP A 161 7.47 2.92 3.51
C ASP A 161 7.24 2.01 2.28
N GLN A 162 6.00 1.93 1.79
CA GLN A 162 5.70 1.21 0.55
C GLN A 162 6.29 2.00 -0.62
N LEU A 163 7.40 1.49 -1.16
CA LEU A 163 7.97 2.03 -2.37
C LEU A 163 7.15 1.57 -3.57
N LEU A 164 7.21 2.35 -4.64
CA LEU A 164 6.59 2.03 -5.91
C LEU A 164 6.97 0.64 -6.44
N THR A 165 8.16 0.17 -6.08
CA THR A 165 8.67 -1.18 -6.32
C THR A 165 9.76 -1.50 -5.30
N ASN A 166 9.58 -2.56 -4.51
CA ASN A 166 10.54 -3.01 -3.50
C ASN A 166 11.16 -4.38 -3.83
N GLY A 167 10.57 -5.11 -4.78
CA GLY A 167 11.01 -6.44 -5.20
C GLY A 167 10.95 -6.64 -6.71
N MET A 168 11.18 -7.88 -7.15
CA MET A 168 11.08 -8.21 -8.56
C MET A 168 10.72 -9.69 -8.78
N PRO A 169 9.66 -9.99 -9.55
CA PRO A 169 8.71 -9.05 -10.14
C PRO A 169 7.95 -8.22 -9.08
N SER A 170 7.48 -7.05 -9.49
CA SER A 170 6.58 -6.21 -8.69
C SER A 170 5.40 -5.73 -9.51
N PHE A 171 4.31 -5.48 -8.80
CA PHE A 171 3.07 -4.97 -9.35
C PHE A 171 2.51 -3.93 -8.39
N THR A 172 2.22 -2.74 -8.90
CA THR A 172 1.61 -1.68 -8.10
C THR A 172 0.40 -1.12 -8.82
N ASN A 173 -0.73 -1.03 -8.14
CA ASN A 173 -1.98 -0.58 -8.72
C ASN A 173 -2.70 0.37 -7.76
N ALA A 174 -3.39 1.37 -8.32
CA ALA A 174 -4.41 2.08 -7.59
C ALA A 174 -5.68 2.15 -8.42
N PHE A 175 -6.81 2.04 -7.75
CA PHE A 175 -8.12 1.91 -8.38
C PHE A 175 -9.21 2.51 -7.49
N VAL A 176 -10.31 2.93 -8.12
CA VAL A 176 -11.54 3.31 -7.43
C VAL A 176 -12.54 2.17 -7.53
N TYR A 177 -13.27 1.91 -6.45
CA TYR A 177 -14.29 0.87 -6.39
C TYR A 177 -15.33 1.17 -5.31
N ASP A 178 -16.46 0.45 -5.35
CA ASP A 178 -17.50 0.54 -4.33
C ASP A 178 -17.24 -0.47 -3.20
N LEU A 179 -17.26 -0.01 -1.94
CA LEU A 179 -17.21 -0.86 -0.74
C LEU A 179 -18.30 -0.44 0.24
N ASP A 180 -19.18 -1.35 0.62
CA ASP A 180 -20.28 -1.10 1.58
C ASP A 180 -21.13 0.15 1.26
N GLY A 181 -21.24 0.45 -0.03
CA GLY A 181 -21.97 1.61 -0.50
C GLY A 181 -21.22 2.94 -0.26
N THR A 182 -19.89 2.96 -0.14
CA THR A 182 -19.03 4.15 -0.21
C THR A 182 -18.03 4.04 -1.37
N THR A 183 -17.50 5.18 -1.83
CA THR A 183 -16.52 5.23 -2.92
C THR A 183 -15.15 5.13 -2.28
N CYS A 184 -14.41 4.06 -2.58
CA CYS A 184 -13.11 3.78 -1.98
C CYS A 184 -11.98 3.87 -3.01
N ILE A 185 -10.81 4.25 -2.52
CA ILE A 185 -9.54 4.30 -3.25
C ILE A 185 -8.71 3.13 -2.74
N GLY A 186 -8.57 2.11 -3.58
CA GLY A 186 -7.76 0.94 -3.33
C GLY A 186 -6.32 1.14 -3.81
N PHE A 187 -5.38 0.62 -3.04
CA PHE A 187 -3.97 0.49 -3.42
C PHE A 187 -3.52 -0.95 -3.20
N GLU A 188 -2.78 -1.46 -4.16
CA GLU A 188 -2.20 -2.80 -4.14
C GLU A 188 -0.72 -2.70 -4.48
N PHE A 189 0.11 -3.25 -3.60
CA PHE A 189 1.54 -3.38 -3.79
C PHE A 189 1.88 -4.86 -3.66
N MET A 190 2.38 -5.45 -4.73
CA MET A 190 2.90 -6.80 -4.74
C MET A 190 4.37 -6.75 -5.07
N ASP A 191 5.17 -7.44 -4.28
CA ASP A 191 6.60 -7.56 -4.51
C ASP A 191 7.01 -9.00 -4.24
N ILE A 192 7.80 -9.57 -5.13
CA ILE A 192 8.56 -10.78 -4.81
C ILE A 192 9.88 -10.33 -4.19
N ALA A 193 10.06 -10.65 -2.91
CA ALA A 193 11.29 -10.31 -2.21
C ALA A 193 12.47 -10.98 -2.95
N ILE A 194 13.52 -10.19 -3.21
CA ILE A 194 14.62 -10.64 -4.06
C ILE A 194 15.44 -11.76 -3.39
N TYR A 195 15.28 -11.98 -2.06
CA TYR A 195 16.13 -12.90 -1.27
C TYR A 195 15.49 -13.67 -0.10
N ALA A 196 14.27 -13.32 0.33
CA ALA A 196 13.44 -14.26 1.08
C ALA A 196 12.56 -14.92 0.02
N ASP A 197 12.35 -16.23 0.07
CA ASP A 197 11.56 -16.99 -0.93
C ASP A 197 10.07 -16.59 -0.97
N GLY A 198 9.73 -15.37 -0.55
CA GLY A 198 8.40 -14.93 -0.26
C GLY A 198 7.92 -13.77 -1.11
N VAL A 199 6.63 -13.84 -1.39
CA VAL A 199 5.86 -12.74 -1.97
C VAL A 199 5.34 -11.89 -0.82
N SER A 200 5.22 -10.59 -1.03
CA SER A 200 4.42 -9.70 -0.20
C SER A 200 3.28 -9.11 -1.01
N HIS A 201 2.10 -9.10 -0.42
CA HIS A 201 0.88 -8.49 -0.92
C HIS A 201 0.36 -7.52 0.12
N ASN A 202 0.37 -6.23 -0.23
CA ASN A 202 -0.05 -5.15 0.65
C ASN A 202 -1.23 -4.44 0.00
N LEU A 203 -2.38 -4.51 0.67
CA LEU A 203 -3.62 -3.92 0.22
C LEU A 203 -4.05 -2.83 1.20
N TYR A 204 -4.47 -1.70 0.66
CA TYR A 204 -5.01 -0.59 1.43
C TYR A 204 -6.28 -0.07 0.76
N SER A 205 -7.27 0.29 1.57
CA SER A 205 -8.49 0.94 1.12
C SER A 205 -8.73 2.19 1.93
N TYR A 206 -8.86 3.32 1.24
CA TYR A 206 -9.15 4.61 1.84
C TYR A 206 -10.48 5.14 1.31
N GLU A 207 -11.24 5.77 2.19
CA GLU A 207 -12.36 6.63 1.84
C GLU A 207 -11.91 8.09 1.96
N TYR A 208 -12.43 8.99 1.12
CA TYR A 208 -12.31 10.42 1.34
C TYR A 208 -13.64 10.93 1.90
N ALA A 209 -13.62 11.39 3.15
CA ALA A 209 -14.80 11.87 3.84
C ALA A 209 -14.42 12.93 4.88
N ASP A 210 -15.28 13.93 5.05
CA ASP A 210 -15.07 15.06 5.97
C ASP A 210 -13.75 15.81 5.70
N GLY A 211 -13.36 15.94 4.42
CA GLY A 211 -12.13 16.63 4.00
C GLY A 211 -10.83 15.87 4.25
N ALA A 212 -10.90 14.56 4.54
CA ALA A 212 -9.72 13.76 4.87
C ALA A 212 -9.79 12.33 4.33
N PHE A 213 -8.61 11.75 4.07
CA PHE A 213 -8.48 10.31 3.85
C PHE A 213 -8.70 9.54 5.16
N GLN A 214 -9.55 8.52 5.12
CA GLN A 214 -9.87 7.63 6.22
C GLN A 214 -9.57 6.18 5.81
N LEU A 215 -8.64 5.52 6.51
CA LEU A 215 -8.33 4.11 6.25
C LEU A 215 -9.53 3.24 6.62
N LYS A 216 -10.05 2.47 5.68
CA LYS A 216 -11.19 1.55 5.86
C LYS A 216 -10.73 0.16 6.24
N CYS A 217 -9.81 -0.38 5.45
CA CYS A 217 -9.21 -1.68 5.69
C CYS A 217 -7.79 -1.72 5.12
N LYS A 218 -6.97 -2.59 5.71
CA LYS A 218 -5.66 -2.94 5.20
C LYS A 218 -5.42 -4.44 5.39
N SER A 219 -4.71 -5.04 4.45
CA SER A 219 -4.17 -6.39 4.62
C SER A 219 -2.70 -6.38 4.20
N ILE A 220 -1.88 -7.08 4.97
CA ILE A 220 -0.45 -7.25 4.74
C ILE A 220 -0.20 -8.75 4.83
N MET A 221 0.19 -9.34 3.71
CA MET A 221 0.41 -10.78 3.59
C MET A 221 1.82 -11.00 3.05
N ALA A 222 2.68 -11.66 3.80
CA ALA A 222 4.04 -11.95 3.38
C ALA A 222 4.47 -13.34 3.84
N GLY A 223 5.16 -14.09 2.97
CA GLY A 223 5.63 -15.44 3.30
C GLY A 223 6.13 -16.19 2.08
N SER A 224 6.77 -17.34 2.26
CA SER A 224 7.32 -18.14 1.15
C SER A 224 6.55 -19.44 0.86
N THR A 225 5.70 -19.86 1.79
CA THR A 225 4.94 -21.12 1.73
C THR A 225 3.45 -20.90 1.54
N ILE A 226 2.99 -19.66 1.34
CA ILE A 226 1.56 -19.33 1.37
C ILE A 226 0.76 -20.11 0.32
N ALA A 227 1.30 -20.39 -0.86
CA ALA A 227 0.61 -21.26 -1.83
C ALA A 227 0.39 -22.70 -1.31
N GLU A 228 1.34 -23.24 -0.56
CA GLU A 228 1.20 -24.55 0.11
C GLU A 228 0.21 -24.44 1.27
N ASP A 229 0.30 -23.39 2.09
CA ASP A 229 -0.58 -23.17 3.24
C ASP A 229 -2.05 -23.00 2.78
N LEU A 230 -2.31 -22.24 1.70
CA LEU A 230 -3.63 -22.12 1.06
C LEU A 230 -4.19 -23.47 0.59
N THR A 231 -3.31 -24.37 0.15
CA THR A 231 -3.72 -25.68 -0.42
C THR A 231 -3.99 -26.70 0.68
N TYR A 232 -3.21 -26.69 1.75
CA TYR A 232 -3.17 -27.77 2.75
C TYR A 232 -3.72 -27.37 4.13
N ASP A 233 -3.90 -26.08 4.42
CA ASP A 233 -4.52 -25.56 5.64
C ASP A 233 -5.83 -24.79 5.33
N PRO A 234 -7.00 -25.45 5.49
CA PRO A 234 -8.29 -24.81 5.26
C PRO A 234 -8.53 -23.57 6.15
N ALA A 235 -7.99 -23.55 7.37
CA ALA A 235 -8.19 -22.41 8.26
C ALA A 235 -7.42 -21.19 7.76
N PHE A 236 -6.24 -21.40 7.20
CA PHE A 236 -5.47 -20.35 6.55
C PHE A 236 -6.19 -19.82 5.30
N ALA A 237 -6.75 -20.70 4.47
CA ALA A 237 -7.53 -20.30 3.30
C ALA A 237 -8.79 -19.50 3.67
N ASP A 238 -9.48 -19.87 4.75
CA ASP A 238 -10.63 -19.13 5.27
C ASP A 238 -10.24 -17.72 5.77
N GLU A 239 -9.12 -17.60 6.51
CA GLU A 239 -8.59 -16.30 6.96
C GLU A 239 -8.20 -15.42 5.76
N TYR A 240 -7.52 -16.00 4.77
CA TYR A 240 -7.14 -15.30 3.55
C TYR A 240 -8.36 -14.79 2.79
N GLN A 241 -9.40 -15.63 2.68
CA GLN A 241 -10.68 -15.25 2.09
C GLN A 241 -11.35 -14.09 2.84
N GLU A 242 -11.36 -14.12 4.17
CA GLU A 242 -11.94 -13.06 5.01
C GLU A 242 -11.21 -11.72 4.79
N GLN A 243 -9.88 -11.75 4.71
CA GLN A 243 -9.08 -10.56 4.43
C GLN A 243 -9.44 -9.94 3.08
N LEU A 244 -9.53 -10.74 2.01
CA LEU A 244 -9.91 -10.24 0.67
C LEU A 244 -11.37 -9.76 0.63
N GLN A 245 -12.28 -10.45 1.33
CA GLN A 245 -13.68 -10.02 1.47
C GLN A 245 -13.82 -8.70 2.24
N GLY A 246 -12.87 -8.37 3.12
CA GLY A 246 -12.78 -7.06 3.76
C GLY A 246 -12.59 -5.90 2.78
N PHE A 247 -12.13 -6.18 1.55
CA PHE A 247 -12.07 -5.22 0.43
C PHE A 247 -13.28 -5.34 -0.50
N GLY A 248 -14.29 -6.14 -0.17
CA GLY A 248 -15.45 -6.37 -1.04
C GLY A 248 -15.20 -7.36 -2.18
N ALA A 249 -14.09 -8.13 -2.14
CA ALA A 249 -13.85 -9.18 -3.11
C ALA A 249 -14.94 -10.26 -3.02
N ARG A 250 -15.35 -10.81 -4.16
CA ARG A 250 -16.22 -11.99 -4.18
C ARG A 250 -15.54 -13.16 -3.48
N THR A 251 -16.33 -14.16 -3.09
CA THR A 251 -15.75 -15.47 -2.74
C THR A 251 -14.99 -16.03 -3.95
N ILE A 252 -13.75 -16.43 -3.71
CA ILE A 252 -12.84 -17.00 -4.71
C ILE A 252 -12.42 -18.41 -4.30
N THR A 253 -12.02 -19.21 -5.27
CA THR A 253 -11.51 -20.56 -5.04
C THR A 253 -10.07 -20.53 -4.52
N VAL A 254 -9.61 -21.62 -3.91
CA VAL A 254 -8.20 -21.77 -3.51
C VAL A 254 -7.26 -21.60 -4.71
N GLU A 255 -7.65 -22.09 -5.89
CA GLU A 255 -6.88 -21.94 -7.13
C GLU A 255 -6.72 -20.46 -7.51
N GLU A 256 -7.78 -19.66 -7.37
CA GLU A 256 -7.74 -18.20 -7.57
C GLU A 256 -6.90 -17.50 -6.50
N MET A 257 -6.98 -17.92 -5.22
CA MET A 257 -6.11 -17.39 -4.17
C MET A 257 -4.63 -17.66 -4.44
N VAL A 258 -4.30 -18.85 -4.94
CA VAL A 258 -2.93 -19.20 -5.34
C VAL A 258 -2.49 -18.38 -6.56
N SER A 259 -3.38 -18.17 -7.54
CA SER A 259 -3.12 -17.31 -8.70
C SER A 259 -2.86 -15.86 -8.28
N TYR A 260 -3.65 -15.36 -7.33
CA TYR A 260 -3.45 -14.04 -6.74
C TYR A 260 -2.11 -13.97 -6.00
N TRP A 261 -1.81 -14.96 -5.14
CA TRP A 261 -0.56 -15.06 -4.41
C TRP A 261 0.68 -15.04 -5.32
N ASN A 262 0.62 -15.75 -6.45
CA ASN A 262 1.71 -15.81 -7.44
C ASN A 262 1.81 -14.55 -8.33
N CYS A 263 0.99 -13.53 -8.05
CA CYS A 263 0.89 -12.29 -8.82
C CYS A 263 0.40 -12.49 -10.27
N ASP A 264 -0.29 -13.60 -10.57
CA ASP A 264 -0.89 -13.86 -11.89
C ASP A 264 -2.23 -13.13 -12.09
N THR A 265 -2.85 -12.73 -10.98
CA THR A 265 -4.11 -11.96 -10.93
C THR A 265 -4.01 -10.90 -9.85
N HIS A 266 -4.91 -9.92 -9.89
CA HIS A 266 -4.87 -8.77 -9.00
C HIS A 266 -6.21 -8.60 -8.27
N ILE A 267 -6.22 -7.90 -7.14
CA ILE A 267 -7.44 -7.77 -6.32
C ILE A 267 -8.60 -7.18 -7.13
N ALA A 268 -8.26 -6.25 -8.05
CA ALA A 268 -9.19 -5.64 -8.99
C ALA A 268 -9.97 -6.66 -9.87
N ASP A 269 -9.48 -7.89 -10.04
CA ASP A 269 -10.15 -8.97 -10.77
C ASP A 269 -11.25 -9.67 -9.99
N TYR A 270 -11.28 -9.48 -8.67
CA TYR A 270 -12.25 -10.08 -7.76
C TYR A 270 -13.25 -9.08 -7.19
N LEU A 271 -13.06 -7.80 -7.53
CA LEU A 271 -13.92 -6.68 -7.16
C LEU A 271 -14.91 -6.31 -8.29
N THR A 272 -15.99 -5.64 -7.92
CA THR A 272 -17.01 -5.12 -8.86
C THR A 272 -16.87 -3.61 -9.05
N ASN A 273 -17.26 -3.08 -10.21
CA ASN A 273 -17.24 -1.64 -10.53
C ASN A 273 -15.86 -0.98 -10.34
N VAL A 274 -14.79 -1.74 -10.54
CA VAL A 274 -13.43 -1.22 -10.41
C VAL A 274 -13.08 -0.36 -11.61
N ARG A 275 -12.45 0.78 -11.33
CA ARG A 275 -11.77 1.60 -12.33
C ARG A 275 -10.34 1.86 -11.90
N GLU A 276 -9.39 1.30 -12.64
CA GLU A 276 -7.96 1.53 -12.42
C GLU A 276 -7.59 2.99 -12.71
N ILE A 277 -6.81 3.58 -11.81
CA ILE A 277 -6.28 4.94 -11.89
C ILE A 277 -4.85 4.90 -12.47
N PHE A 278 -4.04 3.94 -12.00
CA PHE A 278 -2.71 3.66 -12.52
C PHE A 278 -2.35 2.20 -12.29
N ARG A 279 -1.50 1.65 -13.15
CA ARG A 279 -0.89 0.34 -12.97
C ARG A 279 0.58 0.39 -13.36
N LEU A 280 1.43 -0.18 -12.53
CA LEU A 280 2.85 -0.36 -12.74
C LEU A 280 3.21 -1.83 -12.64
N THR A 281 4.08 -2.25 -13.54
CA THR A 281 4.73 -3.57 -13.52
C THR A 281 6.24 -3.36 -13.53
N ALA A 282 6.97 -4.08 -12.69
CA ALA A 282 8.41 -4.21 -12.82
C ALA A 282 8.76 -5.68 -13.07
N GLU A 283 9.35 -5.94 -14.22
CA GLU A 283 9.73 -7.28 -14.64
C GLU A 283 11.24 -7.37 -14.85
N MET A 284 11.77 -8.57 -14.71
CA MET A 284 13.18 -8.83 -15.00
C MET A 284 13.52 -8.40 -16.42
N HIS A 285 14.59 -7.62 -16.57
CA HIS A 285 15.06 -7.24 -17.88
C HIS A 285 15.43 -8.51 -18.67
N PRO A 286 15.01 -8.69 -19.93
CA PRO A 286 15.15 -9.94 -20.67
C PRO A 286 16.62 -10.38 -20.86
N ASP A 287 17.53 -9.40 -20.94
CA ASP A 287 18.97 -9.64 -21.05
C ASP A 287 19.68 -9.77 -19.68
N PHE A 288 18.93 -9.71 -18.57
CA PHE A 288 19.50 -9.85 -17.25
C PHE A 288 19.87 -11.30 -16.96
N ASN A 289 21.09 -11.50 -16.45
CA ASN A 289 21.59 -12.82 -16.11
C ASN A 289 22.05 -12.87 -14.65
N TRP A 290 21.19 -13.47 -13.82
CA TRP A 290 21.42 -13.72 -12.39
C TRP A 290 22.73 -14.45 -12.07
N SER A 291 23.24 -15.27 -12.98
CA SER A 291 24.46 -16.06 -12.74
C SER A 291 25.76 -15.29 -13.04
N ARG A 292 25.68 -14.04 -13.53
CA ARG A 292 26.85 -13.28 -14.04
C ARG A 292 26.86 -11.80 -13.69
N TRP A 293 25.91 -11.32 -12.88
CA TRP A 293 25.79 -9.88 -12.61
C TRP A 293 26.94 -9.34 -11.74
N ASP A 294 27.49 -10.17 -10.86
CA ASP A 294 28.64 -9.88 -9.97
C ASP A 294 29.97 -9.70 -10.73
N SER A 295 30.07 -10.25 -11.95
CA SER A 295 31.27 -10.17 -12.79
C SER A 295 31.39 -8.88 -13.61
N ARG A 296 30.42 -7.97 -13.51
CA ARG A 296 30.38 -6.73 -14.28
C ARG A 296 30.95 -5.57 -13.46
N ASP A 297 32.27 -5.43 -13.49
CA ASP A 297 33.00 -4.31 -12.89
C ASP A 297 32.43 -2.94 -13.31
N GLY A 298 31.76 -2.25 -12.37
CA GLY A 298 31.43 -0.82 -12.46
C GLY A 298 30.43 -0.39 -13.55
N SER A 299 29.83 -1.30 -14.31
CA SER A 299 28.84 -0.95 -15.33
C SER A 299 27.41 -0.96 -14.79
N ARG A 300 26.66 0.13 -15.03
CA ARG A 300 25.21 0.23 -14.80
C ARG A 300 24.52 -0.88 -15.59
N THR A 301 24.16 -1.97 -14.93
CA THR A 301 23.59 -3.16 -15.58
C THR A 301 22.06 -3.09 -15.52
N PRO A 302 21.34 -3.06 -16.66
CA PRO A 302 19.89 -3.17 -16.67
C PRO A 302 19.45 -4.44 -15.95
N GLY A 303 18.65 -4.29 -14.90
CA GLY A 303 18.13 -5.39 -14.08
C GLY A 303 16.62 -5.56 -14.24
N THR A 304 15.91 -4.45 -14.43
CA THR A 304 14.45 -4.43 -14.48
C THR A 304 13.92 -3.50 -15.57
N VAL A 305 12.77 -3.85 -16.12
CA VAL A 305 11.96 -3.00 -16.98
C VAL A 305 10.73 -2.59 -16.18
N ILE A 306 10.58 -1.29 -15.95
CA ILE A 306 9.49 -0.72 -15.16
C ILE A 306 8.54 -0.02 -16.12
N ARG A 307 7.30 -0.48 -16.16
CA ARG A 307 6.30 -0.01 -17.11
C ARG A 307 5.07 0.51 -16.38
N PHE A 308 4.75 1.76 -16.66
CA PHE A 308 3.46 2.37 -16.32
C PHE A 308 2.48 2.10 -17.48
N ALA A 309 1.30 1.58 -17.16
CA ALA A 309 0.25 1.33 -18.14
C ALA A 309 -0.19 2.62 -18.84
N GLY A 310 -0.52 2.53 -20.13
CA GLY A 310 -1.26 3.58 -20.83
C GLY A 310 -2.69 3.69 -20.31
N LYS A 311 -3.33 4.87 -20.45
CA LYS A 311 -4.71 5.08 -19.98
C LYS A 311 -5.70 4.10 -20.63
N GLU A 312 -5.44 3.74 -21.88
CA GLU A 312 -6.20 2.77 -22.67
C GLU A 312 -6.02 1.31 -22.22
N GLU A 313 -5.03 1.02 -21.39
CA GLU A 313 -4.73 -0.31 -20.87
C GLU A 313 -5.29 -0.55 -19.46
N LEU A 314 -5.76 0.51 -18.81
CA LEU A 314 -6.37 0.46 -17.49
C LEU A 314 -7.77 -0.12 -17.58
N LYS A 315 -8.12 -0.97 -16.63
CA LYS A 315 -9.45 -1.57 -16.49
C LYS A 315 -10.47 -0.53 -16.03
N GLY A 316 -11.57 -0.37 -16.77
CA GLY A 316 -12.66 0.55 -16.40
C GLY A 316 -13.45 1.06 -17.59
#